data_AF-A0A1H0QLZ9-F1
#
_entry.id   AF-A0A1H0QLZ9-F1
#
_cell.length_a   1.000
_cell.length_b   1.000
_cell.length_c   1.000
_cell.angle_alpha   90.00
_cell.angle_beta   90.00
_cell.angle_gamma   90.00
#
_symmetry.space_group_name_H-M   'P 1'
#
loop_
_entity.id
_entity.type
_entity.pdbx_description
1 polymer ?
#
loop_
_entity_poly.entity_id
_entity_poly.type
_entity_poly.pdbx_seq_one_letter_code
_entity_poly.pdbx_strand_id
1 'polypeptide(L)'
;MSRFQNDEGARRRLLDAQRAESGALRAVMAVERRKHSAQERLDAVDGELAEAQAMLVSISGLSRAAQLLEADERELKQRVKRTD
;
A
#
# COMPACT_ATOMS: atom_id res chain seq x y z
N MET A 1 -43.53 -2.36 -36.80
CA MET A 1 -42.05 -2.48 -36.90
C MET A 1 -41.27 -1.81 -35.75
N SER A 2 -41.90 -1.40 -34.64
CA SER A 2 -41.24 -0.59 -33.59
C SER A 2 -40.63 -1.34 -32.39
N ARG A 3 -40.97 -2.62 -32.17
CA ARG A 3 -40.49 -3.38 -30.98
C ARG A 3 -39.06 -3.93 -31.14
N PHE A 4 -38.71 -4.42 -32.33
CA PHE A 4 -37.39 -5.03 -32.59
C PHE A 4 -36.22 -4.03 -32.55
N GLN A 5 -36.44 -2.77 -32.94
CA GLN A 5 -35.41 -1.73 -32.87
C GLN A 5 -35.13 -1.26 -31.43
N ASN A 6 -36.16 -1.25 -30.58
CA ASN A 6 -35.99 -0.94 -29.15
C ASN A 6 -35.20 -2.03 -28.42
N ASP A 7 -35.37 -3.29 -28.83
CA ASP A 7 -34.66 -4.43 -28.24
C ASP A 7 -33.17 -4.42 -28.60
N GLU A 8 -32.83 -4.10 -29.85
CA GLU A 8 -31.42 -4.01 -30.29
C GLU A 8 -30.68 -2.83 -29.62
N GLY A 9 -31.35 -1.68 -29.45
CA GLY A 9 -30.80 -0.54 -28.73
C GLY A 9 -30.65 -0.77 -27.22
N ALA A 10 -31.54 -1.57 -26.60
CA ALA A 10 -31.40 -2.00 -25.21
C ALA A 10 -30.23 -2.98 -25.04
N ARG A 11 -30.12 -3.96 -25.95
CA ARG A 11 -29.02 -4.93 -25.96
C ARG A 11 -27.68 -4.25 -26.15
N ARG A 12 -27.58 -3.27 -27.04
CA ARG A 12 -26.33 -2.52 -27.25
C ARG A 12 -25.90 -1.76 -26.00
N ARG A 13 -26.85 -1.04 -25.35
CA ARG A 13 -26.58 -0.33 -24.10
C ARG A 13 -26.15 -1.28 -22.97
N LEU A 14 -26.76 -2.45 -22.87
CA LEU A 14 -26.35 -3.47 -21.89
C LEU A 14 -24.92 -3.96 -22.15
N LEU A 15 -24.57 -4.25 -23.40
CA LEU A 15 -23.21 -4.67 -23.76
C LEU A 15 -22.18 -3.57 -23.49
N ASP A 16 -22.50 -2.32 -23.79
CA ASP A 16 -21.61 -1.19 -23.55
C ASP A 16 -21.44 -0.95 -22.04
N ALA A 17 -22.51 -1.09 -21.24
CA ALA A 17 -22.45 -1.04 -19.78
C ALA A 17 -21.59 -2.18 -19.19
N GLN A 18 -21.78 -3.42 -19.65
CA GLN A 18 -20.98 -4.58 -19.21
C GLN A 18 -19.49 -4.42 -19.55
N ARG A 19 -19.18 -3.83 -20.71
CA ARG A 19 -17.80 -3.52 -21.08
C ARG A 19 -17.20 -2.44 -20.20
N ALA A 20 -17.96 -1.40 -19.88
CA ALA A 20 -17.53 -0.34 -18.98
C ALA A 20 -17.27 -0.88 -17.56
N GLU A 21 -18.18 -1.70 -17.03
CA GLU A 21 -18.03 -2.39 -15.75
C GLU A 21 -16.79 -3.29 -15.73
N SER A 22 -16.62 -4.12 -16.76
CA SER A 22 -15.44 -4.99 -16.89
C SER A 22 -14.13 -4.18 -17.01
N GLY A 23 -14.18 -2.99 -17.63
CA GLY A 23 -13.06 -2.05 -17.68
C GLY A 23 -12.74 -1.48 -16.30
N ALA A 24 -13.76 -1.02 -15.58
CA ALA A 24 -13.63 -0.47 -14.23
C ALA A 24 -13.08 -1.50 -13.24
N LEU A 25 -13.61 -2.73 -13.24
CA LEU A 25 -13.13 -3.82 -12.38
C LEU A 25 -11.65 -4.12 -12.65
N ARG A 26 -11.24 -4.20 -13.91
CA ARG A 26 -9.82 -4.41 -14.25
C ARG A 26 -8.92 -3.28 -13.76
N ALA A 27 -9.40 -2.03 -13.85
CA ALA A 27 -8.66 -0.88 -13.34
C ALA A 27 -8.52 -0.91 -11.82
N VAL A 28 -9.60 -1.22 -11.09
CA VAL A 28 -9.57 -1.38 -9.62
C VAL A 28 -8.59 -2.48 -9.21
N MET A 29 -8.68 -3.66 -9.82
CA MET A 29 -7.75 -4.76 -9.51
C MET A 29 -6.29 -4.39 -9.81
N ALA A 30 -6.04 -3.59 -10.85
CA ALA A 30 -4.69 -3.10 -11.14
C ALA A 30 -4.18 -2.12 -10.07
N VAL A 31 -5.04 -1.23 -9.58
CA VAL A 31 -4.71 -0.31 -8.48
C VAL A 31 -4.48 -1.08 -7.18
N GLU A 32 -5.30 -2.08 -6.87
CA GLU A 32 -5.14 -2.92 -5.69
C GLU A 32 -3.79 -3.66 -5.69
N ARG A 33 -3.40 -4.25 -6.83
CA ARG A 33 -2.07 -4.88 -6.97
C ARG A 33 -0.93 -3.89 -6.76
N ARG A 34 -1.05 -2.67 -7.29
CA ARG A 34 -0.04 -1.62 -7.10
C ARG A 34 0.03 -1.17 -5.65
N LYS A 35 -1.13 -1.00 -4.99
CA LYS A 35 -1.21 -0.67 -3.56
C LYS A 35 -0.53 -1.76 -2.73
N HIS A 36 -0.83 -3.03 -3.02
CA HIS A 36 -0.24 -4.15 -2.31
C HIS A 36 1.29 -4.17 -2.47
N SER A 37 1.80 -4.06 -3.70
CA SER A 37 3.25 -4.02 -3.93
C SER A 37 3.93 -2.80 -3.31
N ALA A 38 3.25 -1.64 -3.28
CA ALA A 38 3.77 -0.47 -2.58
C ALA A 38 3.81 -0.69 -1.06
N GLN A 39 2.79 -1.35 -0.50
CA GLN A 39 2.76 -1.69 0.92
C GLN A 39 3.89 -2.66 1.28
N GLU A 40 4.11 -3.72 0.50
CA GLU A 40 5.22 -4.67 0.74
C GLU A 40 6.59 -3.97 0.73
N ARG A 41 6.78 -2.99 -0.15
CA ARG A 41 8.02 -2.19 -0.19
C ARG A 41 8.16 -1.28 1.01
N LEU A 42 7.07 -0.66 1.47
CA LEU A 42 7.07 0.15 2.69
C LEU A 42 7.40 -0.72 3.90
N ASP A 43 6.77 -1.88 4.02
CA ASP A 43 7.00 -2.81 5.12
C ASP A 43 8.46 -3.30 5.14
N ALA A 44 9.05 -3.56 3.97
CA ALA A 44 10.46 -3.93 3.85
C ALA A 44 11.40 -2.79 4.29
N VAL A 45 11.14 -1.55 3.83
CA VAL A 45 11.95 -0.37 4.21
C VAL A 45 11.80 -0.06 5.70
N ASP A 46 10.60 -0.20 6.26
CA ASP A 46 10.36 -0.03 7.69
C ASP A 46 11.14 -1.07 8.51
N GLY A 47 11.22 -2.32 8.01
CA GLY A 47 12.08 -3.37 8.58
C GLY A 47 13.56 -2.99 8.56
N GLU A 48 14.09 -2.61 7.39
CA GLU A 48 15.49 -2.19 7.23
C GLU A 48 15.83 -0.99 8.12
N LEU A 49 14.92 -0.01 8.23
CA LEU A 49 15.08 1.14 9.10
C LEU A 49 15.13 0.73 10.58
N ALA A 50 14.26 -0.19 10.99
CA ALA A 50 14.21 -0.67 12.36
C ALA A 50 15.48 -1.45 12.74
N GLU A 51 16.02 -2.26 11.82
CA GLU A 51 17.32 -2.94 11.97
C GLU A 51 18.47 -1.94 12.07
N ALA A 52 18.50 -0.92 11.20
CA ALA A 52 19.51 0.13 11.25
C ALA A 52 19.48 0.91 12.56
N GLN A 53 18.28 1.22 13.07
CA GLN A 53 18.09 1.86 14.38
C GLN A 53 18.58 0.97 15.52
N ALA A 54 18.29 -0.34 15.49
CA ALA A 54 18.77 -1.29 16.49
C ALA A 54 20.30 -1.39 16.48
N MET A 55 20.92 -1.46 15.31
CA MET A 55 22.38 -1.45 15.17
C MET A 55 23.00 -0.17 15.72
N LEU A 56 22.42 1.00 15.42
CA LEU A 56 22.90 2.27 15.95
C LEU A 56 22.81 2.32 17.48
N VAL A 57 21.70 1.84 18.06
CA VAL A 57 21.53 1.74 19.51
C VAL A 57 22.55 0.78 20.13
N SER A 58 22.83 -0.35 19.48
CA SER A 58 23.84 -1.32 19.93
C SER A 58 25.25 -0.72 19.95
N ILE A 59 25.62 0.07 18.93
CA ILE A 59 26.95 0.67 18.80
C ILE A 59 27.12 1.90 19.71
N SER A 60 26.12 2.78 19.75
CA SER A 60 26.24 4.12 20.36
C SER A 60 25.57 4.23 21.73
N GLY A 61 24.76 3.26 22.11
CA GLY A 61 23.85 3.35 23.25
C GLY A 61 22.58 4.14 22.93
N LEU A 62 21.49 3.82 23.64
CA LEU A 62 20.15 4.33 23.38
C LEU A 62 20.05 5.86 23.40
N SER A 63 20.58 6.51 24.44
CA SER A 63 20.47 7.98 24.59
C SER A 63 21.21 8.75 23.50
N ARG A 64 22.41 8.28 23.12
CA ARG A 64 23.18 8.92 22.03
C ARG A 64 22.57 8.64 20.66
N ALA A 65 22.05 7.44 20.43
CA ALA A 65 21.32 7.13 19.20
C ALA A 65 20.06 8.01 19.05
N ALA A 66 19.31 8.24 20.14
CA ALA A 66 18.15 9.13 20.14
C ALA A 66 18.53 10.57 19.75
N GLN A 67 19.65 11.08 20.26
CA GLN A 67 20.17 12.40 19.87
C GLN A 67 20.58 12.45 18.38
N LEU A 68 21.27 11.43 17.87
CA LEU A 68 21.71 11.36 16.47
C LEU A 68 20.55 11.26 15.48
N LEU A 69 19.45 10.62 15.89
CA LEU A 69 18.24 10.44 15.09
C LEU A 69 17.21 11.55 15.32
N GLU A 70 17.51 12.53 16.19
CA GLU A 70 16.57 13.58 16.61
C GLU A 70 15.21 13.00 17.06
N ALA A 71 15.25 11.86 17.75
CA ALA A 71 14.09 11.09 18.17
C ALA A 71 13.94 11.08 19.69
N ASP A 72 12.71 10.87 20.16
CA ASP A 72 12.46 10.61 21.58
C ASP A 72 13.02 9.22 21.98
N GLU A 73 13.68 9.17 23.14
CA GLU A 73 14.35 7.96 23.61
C GLU A 73 13.36 6.81 23.88
N ARG A 74 12.15 7.12 24.37
CA ARG A 74 11.10 6.11 24.61
C ARG A 74 10.56 5.58 23.31
N GLU A 75 10.35 6.44 22.31
CA GLU A 75 9.91 6.01 20.98
C GLU A 75 10.95 5.13 20.30
N LEU A 76 12.22 5.52 20.32
CA LEU A 76 13.31 4.72 19.76
C LEU A 76 13.42 3.35 20.47
N LYS A 77 13.30 3.33 21.80
CA LYS A 77 13.28 2.08 22.58
C LYS A 77 12.12 1.16 22.17
N GLN A 78 10.94 1.71 21.94
CA GLN A 78 9.79 0.92 21.49
C GLN A 78 9.97 0.38 20.07
N ARG A 79 10.55 1.17 19.16
CA ARG A 79 10.85 0.75 17.79
C ARG A 79 11.86 -0.39 17.77
N VAL A 80 12.98 -0.25 18.49
CA VAL A 80 14.02 -1.29 18.58
C VAL A 80 13.49 -2.57 19.23
N LYS A 81 12.69 -2.47 20.30
CA LYS A 81 12.09 -3.65 20.95
C LYS A 81 11.15 -4.44 20.04
N ARG A 82 10.57 -3.82 19.00
CA ARG A 82 9.72 -4.52 18.03
C ARG A 82 10.54 -5.26 16.96
N THR A 83 11.82 -4.93 16.85
CA THR A 83 12.78 -5.58 15.94
C THR A 83 13.44 -6.80 16.58
N ASP A 84 13.63 -6.80 17.91
CA ASP A 84 14.09 -7.95 18.72
C ASP A 84 13.01 -9.05 18.83
#